data_AF-A0A0F7ZI02-F1
#
_entry.id   AF-A0A0F7ZI02-F1
#
_cell.length_a   1.000
_cell.length_b   1.000
_cell.length_c   1.000
_cell.angle_alpha   90.00
_cell.angle_beta   90.00
_cell.angle_gamma   90.00
#
_symmetry.space_group_name_H-M   'P 1'
#
loop_
_entity.id
_entity.type
_entity.pdbx_description
1 polymer ?
#
loop_
_entity_poly.entity_id
_entity_poly.type
_entity_poly.pdbx_seq_one_letter_code
_entity_poly.pdbx_strand_id
1 'polypeptide(L)'
;MSNLSALQVIARPRHQSGQRTVREIYECVEALRKRGCGVALRWVPAQEEDFSMGPLAKAAAKRATRNECVAEPAAFQARLMTLRLLLNGQRHFAAIPERVGKWYRKIDKALPGKHTRKLYDGMKTKEASVLVQLRTGKSRMNSYLHKIGAVESDECACGQSAETVEHFLFRCRRWISQRDIMLRYARGKVGDLSFFLGGKAASDNDKWQPDMEAVRATVQFALATGRLNMDQQSTTD
;
A
#
# COMPACT_ATOMS: atom_id res chain seq x y z
N MET A 1 19.76 3.36 -15.60
CA MET A 1 18.36 3.37 -15.11
C MET A 1 18.09 2.09 -14.33
N SER A 2 17.47 2.17 -13.16
CA SER A 2 17.14 0.98 -12.35
C SER A 2 15.82 0.30 -12.73
N ASN A 3 14.97 0.99 -13.52
CA ASN A 3 13.68 0.47 -13.97
C ASN A 3 13.78 -0.08 -15.41
N LEU A 4 13.76 -1.40 -15.55
CA LEU A 4 13.83 -2.10 -16.84
C LEU A 4 12.61 -1.79 -17.72
N SER A 5 11.42 -1.73 -17.13
CA SER A 5 10.18 -1.46 -17.86
C SER A 5 10.17 -0.08 -18.50
N ALA A 6 10.71 0.93 -17.81
CA ALA A 6 10.84 2.27 -18.37
C ALA A 6 11.77 2.30 -19.59
N LEU A 7 12.89 1.58 -19.53
CA LEU A 7 13.84 1.48 -20.63
C LEU A 7 13.26 0.74 -21.84
N GLN A 8 12.49 -0.32 -21.61
CA GLN A 8 11.79 -1.04 -22.68
C GLN A 8 10.76 -0.17 -23.41
N VAL A 9 10.03 0.68 -22.68
CA VAL A 9 9.06 1.63 -23.26
C VAL A 9 9.77 2.69 -24.10
N ILE A 10 10.87 3.24 -23.60
CA ILE A 10 11.65 4.24 -24.35
C ILE A 10 12.28 3.61 -25.61
N ALA A 11 12.78 2.37 -25.53
CA ALA A 11 13.41 1.68 -26.65
C ALA A 11 12.44 1.30 -27.77
N ARG A 12 11.16 1.06 -27.45
CA ARG A 12 10.12 0.71 -28.43
C ARG A 12 8.84 1.52 -28.16
N PRO A 13 8.82 2.81 -28.52
CA PRO A 13 7.64 3.65 -28.37
C PRO A 13 6.59 3.22 -29.39
N ARG A 14 5.65 2.35 -29.00
CA ARG A 14 4.50 1.96 -29.84
C ARG A 14 3.48 3.10 -29.94
N HIS A 15 2.55 3.01 -30.90
CA HIS A 15 1.41 3.91 -31.03
C HIS A 15 0.48 3.85 -29.80
N GLN A 16 0.68 4.72 -28.81
CA GLN A 16 -0.35 5.06 -27.83
C GLN A 16 -0.37 6.56 -27.57
N SER A 17 -1.50 7.17 -27.92
CA SER A 17 -1.91 8.52 -27.49
C SER A 17 -2.07 8.52 -25.97
N GLY A 18 -0.97 8.74 -25.24
CA GLY A 18 -0.99 8.63 -23.78
C GLY A 18 0.29 8.98 -23.03
N GLN A 19 1.46 8.99 -23.67
CA GLN A 19 2.73 9.06 -22.95
C GLN A 19 3.41 10.43 -23.07
N ARG A 20 2.84 11.45 -22.40
CA ARG A 20 3.47 12.79 -22.28
C ARG A 20 4.88 12.69 -21.71
N THR A 21 5.10 11.88 -20.67
CA THR A 21 6.42 11.66 -20.07
C THR A 21 7.42 11.07 -21.05
N VAL A 22 6.99 10.17 -21.95
CA VAL A 22 7.90 9.63 -22.97
C VAL A 22 8.24 10.71 -24.01
N ARG A 23 7.27 11.54 -24.41
CA ARG A 23 7.56 12.71 -25.26
C ARG A 23 8.53 13.68 -24.61
N GLU A 24 8.31 14.05 -23.34
CA GLU A 24 9.20 14.92 -22.57
C GLU A 24 10.63 14.34 -22.49
N ILE A 25 10.76 13.03 -22.30
CA ILE A 25 12.08 12.36 -22.37
C ILE A 25 12.72 12.54 -23.74
N TYR A 26 11.98 12.34 -24.83
CA TYR A 26 12.50 12.53 -26.19
C TYR A 26 12.84 14.00 -26.50
N GLU A 27 12.04 14.96 -26.06
CA GLU A 27 12.31 16.41 -26.18
C GLU A 27 13.61 16.77 -25.44
N CYS A 28 13.82 16.25 -24.22
CA CYS A 28 15.07 16.42 -23.50
C CYS A 28 16.26 15.78 -24.23
N VAL A 29 16.09 14.57 -24.78
CA VAL A 29 17.13 13.89 -25.56
C VAL A 29 17.49 14.68 -26.82
N GLU A 30 16.50 15.22 -27.53
CA GLU A 30 16.73 16.07 -28.70
C GLU A 30 17.40 17.39 -28.35
N ALA A 31 17.01 18.03 -27.25
CA ALA A 31 17.66 19.25 -26.77
C ALA A 31 19.14 19.01 -26.45
N LEU A 32 19.48 17.86 -25.85
CA LEU A 32 20.86 17.45 -25.59
C LEU A 32 21.62 17.14 -26.89
N ARG A 33 20.98 16.48 -27.85
CA ARG A 33 21.58 16.22 -29.17
C ARG A 33 21.87 17.49 -29.95
N LYS A 34 20.97 18.48 -29.92
CA LYS A 34 21.17 19.81 -30.52
C LYS A 34 22.36 20.56 -29.92
N ARG A 35 22.72 20.25 -28.67
CA ARG A 35 23.91 20.78 -27.98
C ARG A 35 25.18 19.95 -28.25
N GLY A 36 25.12 18.95 -29.12
CA GLY A 36 26.26 18.09 -29.48
C GLY A 36 26.49 16.90 -28.54
N CYS A 37 25.58 16.62 -27.61
CA CYS A 37 25.73 15.50 -26.68
C CYS A 37 25.08 14.21 -27.23
N GLY A 38 25.88 13.14 -27.35
CA GLY A 38 25.36 11.80 -27.58
C GLY A 38 24.71 11.24 -26.31
N VAL A 39 23.47 10.77 -26.40
CA VAL A 39 22.73 10.23 -25.25
C VAL A 39 22.53 8.72 -25.41
N ALA A 40 22.98 7.95 -24.42
CA ALA A 40 22.78 6.51 -24.33
C ALA A 40 22.08 6.14 -23.02
N LEU A 41 21.02 5.34 -23.09
CA LEU A 41 20.30 4.84 -21.92
C LEU A 41 20.67 3.38 -21.67
N ARG A 42 21.19 3.09 -20.49
CA ARG A 42 21.57 1.74 -20.05
C ARG A 42 20.77 1.33 -18.82
N TRP A 43 20.30 0.09 -18.79
CA TRP A 43 19.73 -0.49 -17.58
C TRP A 43 20.86 -0.98 -16.66
N VAL A 44 20.75 -0.66 -15.38
CA VAL A 44 21.69 -1.07 -14.34
C VAL A 44 20.88 -1.68 -13.19
N PRO A 45 21.19 -2.91 -12.74
CA PRO A 45 20.54 -3.54 -11.60
C PRO A 45 20.58 -2.64 -10.35
N ALA A 46 19.51 -2.67 -9.55
CA ALA A 46 19.38 -1.80 -8.39
C ALA A 46 20.33 -2.15 -7.21
N GLN A 47 21.07 -3.26 -7.31
CA GLN A 47 21.93 -3.83 -6.27
C GLN A 47 23.41 -3.94 -6.69
N GLU A 48 23.80 -3.43 -7.86
CA GLU A 48 25.22 -3.34 -8.21
C GLU A 48 25.91 -2.25 -7.39
N GLU A 49 26.95 -2.62 -6.63
CA GLU A 49 27.74 -1.70 -5.79
C GLU A 49 28.59 -0.72 -6.61
N ASP A 50 28.92 -1.08 -7.85
CA ASP A 50 29.81 -0.30 -8.72
C ASP A 50 29.18 0.99 -9.29
N PHE A 51 27.88 1.23 -9.07
CA PHE A 51 27.20 2.44 -9.55
C PHE A 51 26.92 3.44 -8.42
N SER A 52 27.94 4.22 -8.05
CA SER A 52 27.90 5.19 -6.94
C SER A 52 26.77 6.22 -7.02
N MET A 53 26.30 6.55 -8.23
CA MET A 53 25.24 7.53 -8.47
C MET A 53 23.82 6.96 -8.27
N GLY A 54 23.66 5.64 -8.24
CA GLY A 54 22.36 4.97 -8.09
C GLY A 54 21.69 5.25 -6.75
N PRO A 55 22.40 5.07 -5.62
CA PRO A 55 21.88 5.41 -4.29
C PRO A 55 21.50 6.89 -4.16
N LEU A 56 22.31 7.82 -4.71
CA LEU A 56 22.04 9.26 -4.69
C LEU A 56 20.76 9.61 -5.46
N ALA A 57 20.58 9.03 -6.65
CA ALA A 57 19.36 9.22 -7.44
C ALA A 57 18.12 8.66 -6.73
N LYS A 58 18.23 7.49 -6.08
CA LYS A 58 17.15 6.88 -5.29
C LYS A 58 16.81 7.71 -4.06
N ALA A 59 17.81 8.28 -3.38
CA ALA A 59 17.61 9.19 -2.25
C ALA A 59 16.93 10.50 -2.68
N ALA A 60 17.33 11.07 -3.82
CA ALA A 60 16.69 12.25 -4.40
C ALA A 60 15.21 11.99 -4.76
N ALA A 61 14.92 10.86 -5.43
CA ALA A 61 13.55 10.46 -5.74
C ALA A 61 12.69 10.28 -4.48
N LYS A 62 13.23 9.63 -3.43
CA LYS A 62 12.54 9.47 -2.14
C LYS A 62 12.25 10.82 -1.46
N ARG A 63 13.18 11.77 -1.52
CA ARG A 63 13.01 13.13 -0.97
C ARG A 63 11.87 13.87 -1.68
N ALA A 64 11.79 13.78 -3.01
CA ALA A 64 10.74 14.41 -3.80
C ALA A 64 9.33 13.84 -3.55
N THR A 65 9.22 12.65 -2.93
CA THR A 65 7.95 12.03 -2.54
C THR A 65 7.59 12.22 -1.07
N ARG A 66 8.33 13.06 -0.31
CA ARG A 66 7.97 13.38 1.08
C ARG A 66 6.71 14.24 1.13
N ASN A 67 5.95 14.13 2.22
CA ASN A 67 4.64 14.79 2.39
C ASN A 67 4.67 16.32 2.30
N GLU A 68 5.85 16.93 2.48
CA GLU A 68 6.07 18.38 2.37
C GLU A 68 6.20 18.85 0.91
N CYS A 69 6.33 17.93 -0.04
CA CYS A 69 6.43 18.24 -1.45
C CYS A 69 5.05 18.22 -2.09
N VAL A 70 4.63 19.36 -2.64
CA VAL A 70 3.40 19.46 -3.43
C VAL A 70 3.64 18.73 -4.75
N ALA A 71 2.92 17.62 -4.96
CA ALA A 71 2.89 17.00 -6.27
C ALA A 71 2.10 17.92 -7.21
N GLU A 72 2.77 18.44 -8.24
CA GLU A 72 2.08 19.11 -9.35
C GLU A 72 0.97 18.19 -9.87
N PRO A 73 -0.27 18.69 -10.03
CA PRO A 73 -1.38 17.89 -10.55
C PRO A 73 -0.94 17.24 -11.85
N ALA A 74 -1.08 15.92 -11.96
CA ALA A 74 -0.74 15.22 -13.19
C ALA A 74 -1.55 15.82 -14.35
N ALA A 75 -0.90 16.66 -15.16
CA ALA A 75 -1.55 17.50 -16.17
C ALA A 75 -2.21 16.70 -17.31
N PHE A 76 -2.12 15.38 -17.28
CA PHE A 76 -2.74 14.52 -18.27
C PHE A 76 -3.05 13.13 -17.69
N GLN A 77 -4.33 12.86 -17.48
CA GLN A 77 -4.83 11.51 -17.27
C GLN A 77 -5.15 10.94 -18.66
N ALA A 78 -4.25 10.14 -19.24
CA ALA A 78 -4.54 9.41 -20.47
C ALA A 78 -5.75 8.49 -20.23
N ARG A 79 -6.96 8.96 -20.59
CA ARG A 79 -8.16 8.11 -20.64
C ARG A 79 -8.05 7.23 -21.88
N LEU A 80 -7.21 6.21 -21.80
CA LEU A 80 -7.24 5.11 -22.77
C LEU A 80 -8.54 4.34 -22.56
N MET A 81 -9.63 4.77 -23.20
CA MET A 81 -10.91 4.04 -23.22
C MET A 81 -10.68 2.60 -23.69
N THR A 82 -9.82 2.39 -24.68
CA THR A 82 -9.47 1.06 -25.20
C THR A 82 -8.71 0.21 -24.20
N LEU A 83 -7.75 0.78 -23.45
CA LEU A 83 -7.09 0.06 -22.35
C LEU A 83 -8.08 -0.21 -21.20
N ARG A 84 -8.97 0.74 -20.89
CA ARG A 84 -10.04 0.55 -19.90
C ARG A 84 -11.00 -0.56 -20.33
N LEU A 85 -11.37 -0.63 -21.60
CA LEU A 85 -12.28 -1.64 -22.14
C LEU A 85 -11.59 -3.01 -22.26
N LEU A 86 -10.32 -3.07 -22.65
CA LEU A 86 -9.51 -4.29 -22.65
C LEU A 86 -9.24 -4.79 -21.22
N LEU A 87 -8.90 -3.91 -20.28
CA LEU A 87 -8.78 -4.23 -18.85
C LEU A 87 -10.13 -4.59 -18.24
N ASN A 88 -11.24 -3.95 -18.66
CA ASN A 88 -12.59 -4.28 -18.21
C ASN A 88 -13.07 -5.63 -18.78
N GLY A 89 -12.72 -5.97 -20.02
CA GLY A 89 -12.97 -7.28 -20.62
C GLY A 89 -12.11 -8.38 -19.99
N GLN A 90 -10.91 -8.02 -19.53
CA GLN A 90 -10.04 -8.87 -18.70
C GLN A 90 -10.38 -8.81 -17.20
N ARG A 91 -11.52 -8.26 -16.75
CA ARG A 91 -11.97 -8.34 -15.35
C ARG A 91 -12.51 -9.72 -14.95
N HIS A 92 -12.01 -10.78 -15.55
CA HIS A 92 -11.62 -11.87 -14.68
C HIS A 92 -10.40 -11.35 -13.93
N PHE A 93 -10.58 -10.83 -12.71
CA PHE A 93 -9.47 -10.82 -11.78
C PHE A 93 -8.89 -12.23 -11.86
N ALA A 94 -7.75 -12.39 -12.55
CA ALA A 94 -7.11 -13.67 -12.70
C ALA A 94 -7.07 -14.24 -11.30
N ALA A 95 -7.84 -15.31 -11.08
CA ALA A 95 -8.17 -15.75 -9.74
C ALA A 95 -6.85 -15.79 -8.99
N ILE A 96 -6.71 -14.88 -8.01
CA ILE A 96 -5.43 -14.73 -7.31
C ILE A 96 -5.06 -16.17 -6.91
N PRO A 97 -3.85 -16.67 -7.20
CA PRO A 97 -3.52 -18.04 -6.87
C PRO A 97 -3.85 -18.29 -5.39
N GLU A 98 -4.45 -19.43 -5.05
CA GLU A 98 -4.93 -19.69 -3.68
C GLU A 98 -3.84 -19.50 -2.61
N ARG A 99 -2.58 -19.69 -3.00
CA ARG A 99 -1.40 -19.50 -2.15
C ARG A 99 -1.11 -18.04 -1.80
N VAL A 100 -1.61 -17.07 -2.57
CA VAL A 100 -1.31 -15.64 -2.42
C VAL A 100 -2.44 -14.92 -1.69
N GLY A 101 -2.07 -14.16 -0.66
CA GLY A 101 -3.00 -13.31 0.08
C GLY A 101 -3.87 -14.06 1.10
N LYS A 102 -3.42 -15.20 1.62
CA LYS A 102 -4.15 -16.00 2.64
C LYS A 102 -4.71 -15.14 3.79
N TRP A 103 -3.91 -14.20 4.31
CA TRP A 103 -4.34 -13.26 5.35
C TRP A 103 -5.49 -12.35 4.90
N TYR A 104 -5.35 -11.71 3.73
CA TYR A 104 -6.36 -10.80 3.21
C TYR A 104 -7.68 -11.54 2.89
N ARG A 105 -7.60 -12.79 2.42
CA ARG A 105 -8.78 -13.67 2.23
C ARG A 105 -9.44 -14.11 3.53
N LYS A 106 -8.66 -14.29 4.61
CA LYS A 106 -9.20 -14.59 5.94
C LYS A 106 -10.12 -13.46 6.42
N ILE A 107 -9.74 -12.22 6.12
CA ILE A 107 -10.50 -11.01 6.49
C ILE A 107 -11.65 -10.78 5.53
N ASP A 108 -11.46 -11.01 4.23
CA ASP A 108 -12.42 -10.67 3.21
C ASP A 108 -12.54 -11.79 2.17
N LYS A 109 -13.64 -12.53 2.23
CA LYS A 109 -13.95 -13.57 1.24
C LYS A 109 -14.52 -12.99 -0.05
N ALA A 110 -15.07 -11.77 -0.02
CA ALA A 110 -15.68 -11.10 -1.16
C ALA A 110 -14.65 -10.38 -2.05
N LEU A 111 -13.40 -10.80 -2.00
CA LEU A 111 -12.34 -10.15 -2.76
C LEU A 111 -12.35 -10.56 -4.23
N PRO A 112 -12.04 -9.61 -5.12
CA PRO A 112 -12.09 -8.14 -4.99
C PRO A 112 -13.49 -7.60 -5.29
N GLY A 113 -14.01 -6.68 -4.45
CA GLY A 113 -15.40 -6.23 -4.52
C GLY A 113 -15.58 -4.71 -4.51
N LYS A 114 -16.78 -4.25 -4.90
CA LYS A 114 -17.16 -2.82 -4.90
C LYS A 114 -17.10 -2.21 -3.50
N HIS A 115 -17.25 -3.02 -2.44
CA HIS A 115 -17.19 -2.59 -1.04
C HIS A 115 -15.78 -2.13 -0.64
N THR A 116 -14.72 -2.75 -1.18
CA THR A 116 -13.33 -2.34 -0.90
C THR A 116 -13.10 -0.89 -1.31
N ARG A 117 -13.64 -0.47 -2.46
CA ARG A 117 -13.54 0.93 -2.90
C ARG A 117 -14.30 1.87 -1.95
N LYS A 118 -15.54 1.53 -1.59
CA LYS A 118 -16.36 2.33 -0.65
C LYS A 118 -15.67 2.55 0.70
N LEU A 119 -14.91 1.56 1.17
CA LEU A 119 -14.17 1.67 2.44
C LEU A 119 -13.11 2.77 2.41
N TYR A 120 -12.37 2.89 1.31
CA TYR A 120 -11.26 3.82 1.20
C TYR A 120 -11.67 5.21 0.70
N ASP A 121 -12.67 5.31 -0.18
CA ASP A 121 -13.07 6.59 -0.79
C ASP A 121 -13.49 7.65 0.24
N GLY A 122 -14.00 7.21 1.41
CA GLY A 122 -14.44 8.11 2.49
C GLY A 122 -13.40 8.40 3.58
N MET A 123 -12.16 7.92 3.45
CA MET A 123 -11.13 8.04 4.49
C MET A 123 -10.04 9.04 4.11
N LYS A 124 -9.47 9.70 5.12
CA LYS A 124 -8.26 10.49 4.93
C LYS A 124 -7.08 9.57 4.61
N THR A 125 -6.05 10.08 3.95
CA THR A 125 -4.86 9.29 3.55
C THR A 125 -4.21 8.55 4.74
N LYS A 126 -4.11 9.21 5.90
CA LYS A 126 -3.55 8.59 7.12
C LYS A 126 -4.41 7.42 7.63
N GLU A 127 -5.74 7.60 7.65
CA GLU A 127 -6.71 6.59 8.06
C GLU A 127 -6.72 5.39 7.10
N ALA A 128 -6.72 5.67 5.79
CA ALA A 128 -6.67 4.65 4.76
C ALA A 128 -5.37 3.84 4.84
N SER A 129 -4.22 4.48 5.09
CA SER A 129 -2.92 3.81 5.27
C SER A 129 -2.95 2.83 6.45
N VAL A 130 -3.47 3.25 7.60
CA VAL A 130 -3.64 2.39 8.78
C VAL A 130 -4.54 1.19 8.44
N LEU A 131 -5.68 1.42 7.80
CA LEU A 131 -6.58 0.34 7.41
C LEU A 131 -5.93 -0.64 6.42
N VAL A 132 -5.16 -0.15 5.45
CA VAL A 132 -4.42 -1.00 4.50
C VAL A 132 -3.41 -1.88 5.24
N GLN A 133 -2.64 -1.32 6.18
CA GLN A 133 -1.69 -2.09 6.97
C GLN A 133 -2.38 -3.22 7.75
N LEU A 134 -3.48 -2.90 8.44
CA LEU A 134 -4.24 -3.88 9.21
C LEU A 134 -4.86 -4.97 8.31
N ARG A 135 -5.48 -4.56 7.20
CA ARG A 135 -6.12 -5.50 6.27
C ARG A 135 -5.11 -6.39 5.56
N THR A 136 -3.99 -5.86 5.11
CA THR A 136 -2.98 -6.65 4.39
C THR A 136 -2.08 -7.47 5.31
N GLY A 137 -2.02 -7.13 6.61
CA GLY A 137 -1.09 -7.71 7.56
C GLY A 137 0.37 -7.30 7.32
N LYS A 138 0.61 -6.40 6.35
CA LYS A 138 1.91 -5.78 6.06
C LYS A 138 2.02 -4.49 6.85
N SER A 139 2.20 -4.65 8.14
CA SER A 139 2.08 -3.58 9.12
C SER A 139 3.37 -3.47 9.96
N ARG A 140 3.47 -2.42 10.77
CA ARG A 140 4.62 -2.24 11.69
C ARG A 140 4.58 -3.18 12.91
N MET A 141 3.70 -4.18 12.95
CA MET A 141 3.68 -5.17 14.03
C MET A 141 4.88 -6.10 13.97
N ASN A 142 5.40 -6.51 15.14
CA ASN A 142 6.61 -7.35 15.23
C ASN A 142 6.47 -8.68 14.46
N SER A 143 5.28 -9.30 14.42
CA SER A 143 5.07 -10.52 13.63
C SER A 143 5.31 -10.38 12.13
N TYR A 144 5.09 -9.19 11.55
CA TYR A 144 5.44 -8.94 10.15
C TYR A 144 6.90 -8.50 10.02
N LEU A 145 7.35 -7.63 10.93
CA LEU A 145 8.74 -7.14 10.92
C LEU A 145 9.76 -8.27 11.09
N HIS A 146 9.50 -9.24 11.96
CA HIS A 146 10.35 -10.41 12.17
C HIS A 146 10.39 -11.29 10.91
N LYS A 147 9.24 -11.50 10.24
CA LYS A 147 9.16 -12.25 8.97
C LYS A 147 10.00 -11.65 7.84
N ILE A 148 10.24 -10.33 7.87
CA ILE A 148 11.07 -9.64 6.88
C ILE A 148 12.49 -9.36 7.39
N GLY A 149 12.86 -9.86 8.57
CA GLY A 149 14.18 -9.66 9.18
C GLY A 149 14.47 -8.23 9.64
N ALA A 150 13.43 -7.43 9.92
CA ALA A 150 13.59 -6.06 10.40
C ALA A 150 13.71 -5.95 11.94
N VAL A 151 13.31 -6.99 12.67
CA VAL A 151 13.44 -7.10 14.13
C VAL A 151 13.79 -8.55 14.49
N GLU A 152 14.50 -8.74 15.60
CA GLU A 152 14.99 -10.04 16.07
C GLU A 152 13.90 -10.93 16.70
N SER A 153 12.80 -10.35 17.20
CA SER A 153 11.72 -11.09 17.87
C SER A 153 10.36 -10.63 17.38
N ASP A 154 9.43 -11.57 17.24
CA ASP A 154 8.03 -11.29 16.92
C ASP A 154 7.16 -10.98 18.15
N GLU A 155 7.73 -11.06 19.36
CA GLU A 155 7.01 -10.91 20.61
C GLU A 155 6.46 -9.49 20.80
N CYS A 156 5.25 -9.41 21.34
CA CYS A 156 4.72 -8.14 21.80
C CYS A 156 5.39 -7.74 23.11
N ALA A 157 5.67 -6.45 23.28
CA ALA A 157 6.15 -5.89 24.55
C ALA A 157 5.19 -6.09 25.75
N CYS A 158 3.99 -6.62 25.54
CA CYS A 158 3.12 -7.06 26.63
C CYS A 158 3.48 -8.46 27.19
N GLY A 159 4.39 -9.20 26.54
CA GLY A 159 4.92 -10.50 26.97
C GLY A 159 3.98 -11.70 26.81
N GLN A 160 2.86 -11.58 26.12
CA GLN A 160 1.86 -12.67 26.06
C GLN A 160 1.94 -13.56 24.83
N SER A 161 2.27 -12.97 23.69
CA SER A 161 2.32 -13.66 22.40
C SER A 161 3.04 -12.79 21.39
N ALA A 162 3.31 -13.37 20.22
CA ALA A 162 3.69 -12.62 19.03
C ALA A 162 2.72 -11.43 18.79
N GLU A 163 3.28 -10.27 18.43
CA GLU A 163 2.51 -9.08 18.10
C GLU A 163 1.89 -9.25 16.71
N THR A 164 0.72 -9.86 16.66
CA THR A 164 -0.11 -9.99 15.44
C THR A 164 -1.17 -8.91 15.39
N VAL A 165 -1.81 -8.73 14.22
CA VAL A 165 -2.98 -7.83 14.09
C VAL A 165 -4.11 -8.26 15.05
N GLU A 166 -4.35 -9.57 15.19
CA GLU A 166 -5.35 -10.11 16.13
C GLU A 166 -5.00 -9.80 17.58
N HIS A 167 -3.74 -10.01 17.96
CA HIS A 167 -3.27 -9.69 19.29
C HIS A 167 -3.43 -8.19 19.56
N PHE A 168 -2.96 -7.34 18.65
CA PHE A 168 -3.03 -5.89 18.76
C PHE A 168 -4.48 -5.39 18.93
N LEU A 169 -5.39 -5.82 18.07
CA LEU A 169 -6.78 -5.37 18.08
C LEU A 169 -7.56 -5.88 19.31
N PHE A 170 -7.40 -7.15 19.69
CA PHE A 170 -8.35 -7.81 20.60
C PHE A 170 -7.77 -8.33 21.91
N ARG A 171 -6.46 -8.58 22.02
CA ARG A 171 -5.89 -9.29 23.19
C ARG A 171 -4.87 -8.48 23.99
N CYS A 172 -4.14 -7.57 23.34
CA CYS A 172 -3.05 -6.84 23.96
C CYS A 172 -3.52 -6.05 25.19
N ARG A 173 -2.93 -6.32 26.37
CA ARG A 173 -3.29 -5.64 27.62
C ARG A 173 -2.83 -4.18 27.68
N ARG A 174 -1.88 -3.77 26.84
CA ARG A 174 -1.40 -2.37 26.78
C ARG A 174 -2.45 -1.41 26.23
N TRP A 175 -3.37 -1.90 25.42
CA TRP A 175 -4.32 -1.08 24.67
C TRP A 175 -5.76 -1.22 25.18
N ILE A 176 -5.95 -1.63 26.43
CA ILE A 176 -7.29 -1.85 27.01
C ILE A 176 -8.13 -0.56 26.94
N SER A 177 -7.59 0.57 27.40
CA SER A 177 -8.30 1.85 27.43
C SER A 177 -8.67 2.35 26.04
N GLN A 178 -7.79 2.20 25.05
CA GLN A 178 -8.08 2.61 23.67
C GLN A 178 -9.10 1.68 23.01
N ARG A 179 -9.12 0.39 23.38
CA ARG A 179 -10.02 -0.62 22.79
C ARG A 179 -11.50 -0.33 23.09
N ASP A 180 -11.81 0.44 24.13
CA ASP A 180 -13.18 0.86 24.44
C ASP A 180 -13.88 1.52 23.24
N ILE A 181 -13.13 2.24 22.40
CA ILE A 181 -13.66 2.84 21.17
C ILE A 181 -14.22 1.76 20.25
N MET A 182 -13.51 0.64 20.07
CA MET A 182 -13.97 -0.48 19.25
C MET A 182 -15.11 -1.25 19.91
N LEU A 183 -15.06 -1.44 21.24
CA LEU A 183 -16.07 -2.21 21.98
C LEU A 183 -17.46 -1.59 21.87
N ARG A 184 -17.56 -0.26 21.83
CA ARG A 184 -18.84 0.46 21.61
C ARG A 184 -19.51 0.11 20.28
N TYR A 185 -18.74 -0.26 19.26
CA TYR A 185 -19.25 -0.60 17.93
C TYR A 185 -19.17 -2.09 17.62
N ALA A 186 -18.85 -2.95 18.59
CA ALA A 186 -18.66 -4.38 18.36
C ALA A 186 -19.95 -5.11 17.96
N ARG A 187 -21.13 -4.60 18.37
CA ARG A 187 -22.46 -5.20 18.06
C ARG A 187 -22.50 -6.73 18.26
N GLY A 188 -21.85 -7.23 19.32
CA GLY A 188 -21.76 -8.66 19.64
C GLY A 188 -20.70 -9.45 18.85
N LYS A 189 -20.00 -8.83 17.89
CA LYS A 189 -18.93 -9.43 17.07
C LYS A 189 -17.53 -9.12 17.61
N VAL A 190 -17.37 -9.15 18.93
CA VAL A 190 -16.06 -8.91 19.57
C VAL A 190 -15.06 -9.96 19.09
N GLY A 191 -13.91 -9.52 18.55
CA GLY A 191 -12.88 -10.42 18.04
C GLY A 191 -13.03 -10.85 16.58
N ASP A 192 -14.08 -10.41 15.87
CA ASP A 192 -14.22 -10.66 14.44
C ASP A 192 -13.39 -9.67 13.61
N LEU A 193 -12.25 -10.13 13.13
CA LEU A 193 -11.38 -9.36 12.23
C LEU A 193 -12.12 -8.85 10.98
N SER A 194 -12.98 -9.68 10.39
CA SER A 194 -13.66 -9.34 9.14
C SER A 194 -14.59 -8.16 9.37
N PHE A 195 -15.35 -8.20 10.46
CA PHE A 195 -16.26 -7.12 10.85
C PHE A 195 -15.52 -5.79 11.09
N PHE A 196 -14.48 -5.80 11.93
CA PHE A 196 -13.74 -4.57 12.29
C PHE A 196 -12.87 -4.02 11.16
N LEU A 197 -12.49 -4.85 10.19
CA LEU A 197 -11.68 -4.43 9.03
C LEU A 197 -12.51 -4.26 7.75
N GLY A 198 -13.83 -4.42 7.82
CA GLY A 198 -14.75 -4.20 6.69
C GLY A 198 -14.62 -5.26 5.59
N GLY A 199 -14.32 -6.50 5.94
CA GLY A 199 -14.31 -7.63 5.03
C GLY A 199 -15.52 -8.56 5.24
N LYS A 200 -15.90 -9.30 4.18
CA LYS A 200 -17.00 -10.28 4.27
C LYS A 200 -16.47 -11.54 4.97
N ALA A 201 -17.02 -11.87 6.14
CA ALA A 201 -16.74 -13.11 6.82
C ALA A 201 -17.34 -14.31 6.07
N ALA A 202 -16.85 -15.52 6.33
CA ALA A 202 -17.39 -16.73 5.72
C ALA A 202 -18.85 -17.02 6.15
N SER A 203 -19.25 -16.53 7.32
CA SER A 203 -20.60 -16.63 7.88
C SER A 203 -21.58 -15.56 7.37
N ASP A 204 -21.10 -14.57 6.61
CA ASP A 204 -21.93 -13.46 6.16
C ASP A 204 -22.72 -13.81 4.89
N ASN A 205 -23.98 -13.37 4.86
CA ASN A 205 -24.89 -13.57 3.74
C ASN A 205 -24.49 -12.75 2.49
N ASP A 206 -25.09 -13.05 1.34
CA ASP A 206 -24.76 -12.38 0.08
C ASP A 206 -25.19 -10.92 -0.02
N LYS A 207 -26.13 -10.48 0.82
CA LYS A 207 -26.55 -9.07 0.94
C LYS A 207 -25.70 -8.26 1.93
N TRP A 208 -24.57 -8.81 2.39
CA TRP A 208 -23.71 -8.17 3.38
C TRP A 208 -23.14 -6.82 2.89
N GLN A 209 -23.01 -5.88 3.82
CA GLN A 209 -22.31 -4.61 3.64
C GLN A 209 -21.37 -4.36 4.83
N PRO A 210 -20.21 -3.74 4.60
CA PRO A 210 -19.29 -3.42 5.69
C PRO A 210 -19.90 -2.38 6.62
N ASP A 211 -19.71 -2.58 7.92
CA ASP A 211 -20.08 -1.61 8.93
C ASP A 211 -19.00 -0.51 9.00
N MET A 212 -19.30 0.64 8.39
CA MET A 212 -18.35 1.74 8.31
C MET A 212 -18.04 2.36 9.69
N GLU A 213 -18.93 2.24 10.67
CA GLU A 213 -18.69 2.77 12.02
C GLU A 213 -17.68 1.90 12.76
N ALA A 214 -17.84 0.57 12.70
CA ALA A 214 -16.88 -0.37 13.28
C ALA A 214 -15.49 -0.24 12.64
N VAL A 215 -15.43 -0.04 11.31
CA VAL A 215 -14.16 0.18 10.62
C VAL A 215 -13.51 1.49 11.04
N ARG A 216 -14.28 2.59 11.11
CA ARG A 216 -13.77 3.88 11.59
C ARG A 216 -13.27 3.77 13.04
N ALA A 217 -14.02 3.10 13.91
CA ALA A 217 -13.60 2.87 15.29
C ALA A 217 -12.26 2.11 15.38
N THR A 218 -12.05 1.12 14.51
CA THR A 218 -10.79 0.37 14.43
C THR A 218 -9.62 1.23 13.99
N VAL A 219 -9.84 2.11 13.01
CA VAL A 219 -8.82 3.06 12.55
C VAL A 219 -8.51 4.08 13.65
N GLN A 220 -9.53 4.62 14.33
CA GLN A 220 -9.33 5.56 15.44
C GLN A 220 -8.60 4.93 16.61
N PHE A 221 -8.92 3.68 16.96
CA PHE A 221 -8.15 2.89 17.92
C PHE A 221 -6.68 2.83 17.53
N ALA A 222 -6.38 2.40 16.30
CA ALA A 222 -5.01 2.24 15.84
C ALA A 222 -4.24 3.57 15.81
N LEU A 223 -4.89 4.67 15.42
CA LEU A 223 -4.30 6.02 15.47
C LEU A 223 -4.03 6.46 16.91
N ALA A 224 -4.97 6.23 17.84
CA ALA A 224 -4.83 6.59 19.25
C ALA A 224 -3.68 5.83 19.93
N THR A 225 -3.37 4.61 19.49
CA THR A 225 -2.20 3.88 20.00
C THR A 225 -0.86 4.43 19.52
N GLY A 226 -0.84 5.18 18.41
CA GLY A 226 0.39 5.64 17.74
C GLY A 226 1.27 4.52 17.14
N ARG A 227 0.95 3.25 17.39
CA ARG A 227 1.79 2.08 17.05
C ARG A 227 2.07 1.93 15.55
N LEU A 228 1.14 2.39 14.72
CA LEU A 228 1.19 2.32 13.26
C LEU A 228 1.49 3.67 12.59
N ASN A 229 1.73 4.73 13.37
CA ASN A 229 2.05 6.03 12.80
C ASN A 229 3.38 5.97 12.06
N MET A 230 3.39 6.55 10.85
CA MET A 230 4.58 6.65 10.01
C MET A 230 5.60 7.67 10.55
N ASP A 231 5.13 8.61 11.36
CA ASP A 231 5.89 9.78 11.84
C ASP A 231 6.89 9.43 12.96
N GLN A 232 6.77 8.25 13.60
CA GLN A 232 7.81 7.74 14.49
C GLN A 232 8.92 7.12 13.63
N GLN A 233 9.88 7.96 13.25
CA GLN A 233 11.27 7.54 13.06
C GLN A 233 11.86 7.35 14.46
N SER A 234 12.54 6.22 14.65
CA SER A 234 13.33 5.92 15.82
C SER A 234 14.32 7.05 16.11
N THR A 235 14.02 7.85 17.14
CA THR A 235 15.07 8.45 17.97
C THR A 235 15.74 7.29 18.70
N THR A 236 16.73 6.70 18.07
CA THR A 236 17.74 5.87 18.71
C THR A 236 19.04 6.62 18.47
N ASP A 237 19.33 7.52 19.41
CA ASP A 237 20.70 7.93 19.74
C ASP A 237 21.23 6.93 20.78
#